data_AF-A0AAD9Z430-F1
#
_entry.id   AF-A0AAD9Z430-F1
#
_cell.length_a   1.000
_cell.length_b   1.000
_cell.length_c   1.000
_cell.angle_alpha   90.00
_cell.angle_beta   90.00
_cell.angle_gamma   90.00
#
_symmetry.space_group_name_H-M   'P 1'
#
loop_
_entity.id
_entity.type
_entity.pdbx_description
1 polymer ?
#
loop_
_entity_poly.entity_id
_entity_poly.type
_entity_poly.pdbx_seq_one_letter_code
_entity_poly.pdbx_strand_id
1 'polypeptide(L)'
;MLKPKKLDKAERGQSSTVFGRGQLLFLVRRVNRFESARLQAVGHRFASIANVVDFLARSMEITREELMPQLENMRDNCEKEHFLEPGVHLARFALRPIFQRGVEILVRKDVGYLLPTIPLLGSKLEHWQLQILQHMNCWTVATYYKRLRGRSLFVNEQEQQFVRQLFEAITGLANKIDRSFF
;
A
#
# COMPACT_ATOMS: atom_id res chain seq x y z
N MET A 1 -22.08 13.14 8.79
CA MET A 1 -20.93 14.02 8.48
C MET A 1 -19.63 13.31 8.88
N LEU A 2 -18.88 12.75 7.92
CA LEU A 2 -17.60 12.08 8.19
C LEU A 2 -16.45 13.09 8.08
N LYS A 3 -15.73 13.33 9.18
CA LYS A 3 -14.52 14.16 9.18
C LYS A 3 -13.41 13.43 8.39
N PRO A 4 -12.67 14.11 7.50
CA PRO A 4 -11.59 13.48 6.75
C PRO A 4 -10.44 13.12 7.69
N LYS A 5 -10.01 11.85 7.66
CA LYS A 5 -8.83 11.33 8.35
C LYS A 5 -7.60 11.99 7.71
N LYS A 6 -6.85 12.81 8.45
CA LYS A 6 -5.58 13.38 7.97
C LYS A 6 -4.65 12.23 7.61
N LEU A 7 -4.30 12.11 6.33
CA LEU A 7 -3.36 11.13 5.81
C LEU A 7 -1.93 11.61 6.12
N ASP A 8 -1.13 10.75 6.73
CA ASP A 8 0.20 11.10 7.23
C ASP A 8 1.18 11.39 6.09
N LYS A 9 1.84 12.56 6.16
CA LYS A 9 2.81 13.01 5.16
C LYS A 9 4.09 12.15 5.13
N ALA A 10 4.35 11.40 6.20
CA ALA A 10 5.51 10.53 6.34
C ALA A 10 5.54 9.38 5.32
N GLU A 11 4.36 8.87 4.91
CA GLU A 11 4.27 7.75 3.97
C GLU A 11 4.59 8.12 2.51
N ARG A 12 4.75 9.41 2.20
CA ARG A 12 4.98 9.89 0.82
C ARG A 12 6.44 9.91 0.37
N GLY A 13 7.40 9.58 1.24
CA GLY A 13 8.84 9.63 0.92
C GLY A 13 9.35 11.00 0.48
N GLN A 14 8.52 12.05 0.55
CA GLN A 14 8.92 13.42 0.36
C GLN A 14 9.64 13.83 1.64
N SER A 15 10.96 13.98 1.55
CA SER A 15 11.78 14.53 2.62
C SER A 15 11.43 16.00 2.84
N SER A 16 10.27 16.28 3.45
CA SER A 16 10.13 17.49 4.23
C SER A 16 10.83 17.20 5.55
N THR A 17 12.13 17.44 5.59
CA THR A 17 12.89 17.58 6.83
C THR A 17 12.28 18.73 7.63
N VAL A 18 11.22 18.42 8.37
CA VAL A 18 10.69 19.26 9.42
C VAL A 18 10.88 18.48 10.70
N PHE A 19 12.14 18.20 11.04
CA PHE A 19 12.51 17.77 12.39
C PHE A 19 12.28 18.96 13.33
N GLY A 20 11.02 19.17 13.72
CA GLY A 20 10.62 20.09 14.78
C GLY A 20 10.39 19.35 16.09
N ARG A 21 10.38 20.08 17.20
CA ARG A 21 10.05 19.56 18.54
C ARG A 21 8.71 18.80 18.49
N GLY A 22 8.69 17.54 18.94
CA GLY A 22 7.46 16.75 19.13
C GLY A 22 7.14 15.69 18.07
N GLN A 23 8.06 15.31 17.19
CA GLN A 23 7.84 14.19 16.25
C GLN A 23 8.50 12.90 16.75
N LEU A 24 7.76 11.79 16.71
CA LEU A 24 8.22 10.47 17.15
C LEU A 24 7.94 9.43 16.08
N LEU A 25 8.94 8.58 15.83
CA LEU A 25 8.84 7.44 14.94
C LEU A 25 8.66 6.17 15.77
N PHE A 26 7.58 5.44 15.52
CA PHE A 26 7.33 4.14 16.14
C PHE A 26 7.76 3.01 15.21
N LEU A 27 8.66 2.16 15.70
CA LEU A 27 9.01 0.89 15.07
C LEU A 27 8.34 -0.23 15.88
N VAL A 28 7.38 -0.92 15.28
CA VAL A 28 6.62 -1.97 15.94
C VAL A 28 6.97 -3.31 15.31
N ARG A 29 7.39 -4.26 16.16
CA ARG A 29 7.71 -5.63 15.77
C ARG A 29 7.01 -6.60 16.72
N ARG A 30 6.36 -7.61 16.17
CA ARG A 30 5.83 -8.73 16.96
C ARG A 30 6.96 -9.72 17.21
N VAL A 31 7.08 -10.15 18.46
CA VAL A 31 8.11 -11.08 18.91
C VAL A 31 7.48 -12.38 19.33
N ASN A 32 8.15 -13.50 19.04
CA ASN A 32 7.70 -14.80 19.51
C ASN A 32 8.10 -15.04 20.99
N ARG A 33 7.63 -16.14 21.58
CA ARG A 33 7.87 -16.46 23.01
C ARG A 33 9.37 -16.57 23.36
N PHE A 34 10.17 -17.10 22.44
CA PHE A 34 11.61 -17.25 22.66
C PHE A 34 12.32 -15.89 22.63
N GLU A 35 12.01 -15.06 21.64
CA GLU A 35 12.51 -13.69 21.52
C GLU A 35 12.06 -12.82 22.69
N SER A 36 10.82 -12.98 23.17
CA SER A 36 10.33 -12.23 24.33
C SER A 36 11.10 -12.60 25.60
N ALA A 37 11.43 -13.88 25.80
CA ALA A 37 12.24 -14.32 26.93
C ALA A 37 13.67 -13.74 26.84
N ARG A 38 14.26 -13.72 25.63
CA ARG A 38 15.56 -13.09 25.41
C ARG A 38 15.53 -11.59 25.71
N LEU A 39 14.50 -10.87 25.26
CA LEU A 39 14.35 -9.45 25.55
C LEU A 39 14.17 -9.18 27.05
N GLN A 40 13.41 -10.02 27.76
CA GLN A 40 13.28 -9.94 29.22
C GLN A 40 14.61 -10.17 29.94
N ALA A 41 15.43 -11.11 29.48
CA ALA A 41 16.75 -11.37 30.06
C ALA A 41 17.72 -10.19 29.93
N VAL A 42 17.54 -9.35 28.90
CA VAL A 42 18.33 -8.11 28.69
C VAL A 42 17.69 -6.90 29.40
N GLY A 43 16.59 -7.10 30.13
CA GLY A 43 15.95 -6.08 30.98
C GLY A 43 14.75 -5.39 30.36
N HIS A 44 14.28 -5.80 29.17
CA HIS A 44 13.04 -5.26 28.61
C HIS A 44 11.81 -5.80 29.34
N ARG A 45 10.78 -4.96 29.50
CA ARG A 45 9.50 -5.34 30.10
C ARG A 45 8.37 -5.18 29.09
N PHE A 46 7.43 -6.12 29.14
CA PHE A 46 6.24 -6.10 28.29
C PHE A 46 5.05 -5.64 29.12
N ALA A 47 4.28 -4.71 28.58
CA ALA A 47 3.09 -4.17 29.22
C ALA A 47 1.96 -4.03 28.19
N SER A 48 0.72 -4.09 28.67
CA SER A 48 -0.44 -3.73 27.85
C SER A 48 -0.39 -2.26 27.47
N ILE A 49 -0.87 -1.92 26.28
CA ILE A 49 -1.02 -0.53 25.79
C ILE A 49 -1.73 0.33 26.84
N ALA A 50 -2.79 -0.21 27.47
CA ALA A 50 -3.56 0.48 28.50
C ALA A 50 -2.73 0.93 29.71
N ASN A 51 -1.63 0.24 30.02
CA ASN A 51 -0.78 0.52 31.17
C ASN A 51 0.33 1.54 30.86
N VAL A 52 0.60 1.81 29.58
CA VAL A 52 1.70 2.70 29.15
C VAL A 52 1.20 3.96 28.45
N VAL A 53 -0.04 3.96 27.95
CA VAL A 53 -0.57 5.05 27.12
C VAL A 53 -0.59 6.39 27.85
N ASP A 54 -0.94 6.45 29.13
CA ASP A 54 -0.97 7.71 29.89
C ASP A 54 0.43 8.30 30.08
N PHE A 55 1.41 7.44 30.32
CA PHE A 55 2.80 7.86 30.46
C PHE A 55 3.35 8.37 29.13
N LEU A 56 3.13 7.62 28.05
CA LEU A 56 3.56 8.01 26.71
C LEU A 56 2.87 9.30 26.27
N ALA A 57 1.55 9.42 26.44
CA ALA A 57 0.78 10.61 26.10
C ALA A 57 1.35 11.87 26.77
N ARG A 58 1.67 11.79 28.08
CA ARG A 58 2.30 12.89 28.82
C ARG A 58 3.70 13.22 28.30
N SER A 59 4.56 12.22 28.07
CA SER A 59 5.91 12.44 27.54
C SER A 59 5.92 13.01 26.12
N MET A 60 4.86 12.74 25.36
CA MET A 60 4.70 13.16 23.97
C MET A 60 3.90 14.46 23.83
N GLU A 61 3.38 15.01 24.93
CA GLU A 61 2.48 16.17 24.94
C GLU A 61 1.24 15.99 24.02
N ILE A 62 0.70 14.77 23.96
CA ILE A 62 -0.52 14.43 23.20
C ILE A 62 -1.57 13.83 24.13
N THR A 63 -2.82 13.82 23.69
CA THR A 63 -3.91 13.23 24.50
C THR A 63 -3.90 11.70 24.42
N ARG A 64 -4.40 11.06 25.48
CA ARG A 64 -4.61 9.60 25.50
C ARG A 64 -5.54 9.18 24.36
N GLU A 65 -6.59 9.97 24.13
CA GLU A 65 -7.63 9.74 23.13
C GLU A 65 -7.07 9.77 21.70
N GLU A 66 -6.01 10.55 21.47
CA GLU A 66 -5.29 10.59 20.19
C GLU A 66 -4.27 9.45 20.06
N LEU A 67 -3.55 9.10 21.14
CA LEU A 67 -2.47 8.11 21.09
C LEU A 67 -2.97 6.66 21.10
N MET A 68 -3.98 6.35 21.92
CA MET A 68 -4.52 5.00 22.09
C MET A 68 -4.92 4.32 20.76
N PRO A 69 -5.75 4.94 19.90
CA PRO A 69 -6.12 4.32 18.63
C PRO A 69 -4.92 4.13 17.69
N GLN A 70 -3.87 4.95 17.80
CA GLN A 70 -2.67 4.79 16.99
C GLN A 70 -1.85 3.58 17.43
N LEU A 71 -1.64 3.39 18.74
CA LEU A 71 -0.92 2.23 19.27
C LEU A 71 -1.66 0.91 18.99
N GLU A 72 -2.99 0.91 19.09
CA GLU A 72 -3.82 -0.24 18.73
C GLU A 72 -3.72 -0.54 17.24
N ASN A 73 -3.84 0.49 16.39
CA ASN A 73 -3.64 0.34 14.95
C ASN A 73 -2.24 -0.20 14.63
N MET A 74 -1.18 0.30 15.27
CA MET A 74 0.17 -0.21 15.05
C MET A 74 0.33 -1.68 15.49
N ARG A 75 -0.26 -2.07 16.63
CA ARG A 75 -0.26 -3.47 17.10
C ARG A 75 -0.97 -4.38 16.10
N ASP A 76 -2.15 -3.98 15.63
CA ASP A 76 -3.01 -4.79 14.78
C ASP A 76 -2.50 -4.87 13.32
N ASN A 77 -1.65 -3.92 12.90
CA ASN A 77 -1.05 -3.91 11.56
C ASN A 77 0.41 -4.39 11.53
N CYS A 78 1.02 -4.73 12.67
CA CYS A 78 2.41 -5.15 12.75
C CYS A 78 2.70 -6.48 12.03
N GLU A 79 1.68 -7.36 11.87
CA GLU A 79 1.82 -8.67 11.21
C GLU A 79 1.53 -8.64 9.71
N LYS A 80 1.11 -7.51 9.14
CA LYS A 80 0.77 -7.48 7.72
C LYS A 80 2.05 -7.40 6.89
N GLU A 81 2.70 -8.56 6.74
CA GLU A 81 3.66 -8.87 5.67
C GLU A 81 2.94 -8.75 4.33
N HIS A 82 2.68 -7.52 3.90
CA HIS A 82 2.18 -7.25 2.56
C HIS A 82 3.15 -6.30 1.85
N PHE A 83 4.41 -6.27 2.26
CA PHE A 83 5.43 -5.64 1.43
C PHE A 83 5.43 -6.37 0.09
N LEU A 84 5.22 -5.60 -0.98
CA LEU A 84 5.28 -6.16 -2.32
C LEU A 84 6.66 -6.77 -2.52
N GLU A 85 6.70 -8.00 -3.00
CA GLU A 85 7.95 -8.63 -3.39
C GLU A 85 8.68 -7.74 -4.41
N PRO A 86 10.02 -7.70 -4.43
CA PRO A 86 10.74 -6.94 -5.44
C PRO A 86 10.33 -7.38 -6.85
N GLY A 87 9.92 -6.44 -7.69
CA GLY A 87 9.48 -6.75 -9.05
C GLY A 87 8.57 -5.68 -9.65
N VAL A 88 8.04 -5.99 -10.82
CA VAL A 88 7.04 -5.18 -11.52
C VAL A 88 5.66 -5.67 -11.14
N HIS A 89 4.85 -4.74 -10.70
CA HIS A 89 3.53 -5.00 -10.14
C HIS A 89 2.48 -4.19 -10.88
N LEU A 90 1.33 -4.81 -11.13
CA LEU A 90 0.15 -4.14 -11.66
C LEU A 90 -0.79 -3.79 -10.51
N ALA A 91 -1.06 -2.50 -10.35
CA ALA A 91 -1.96 -1.99 -9.32
C ALA A 91 -3.21 -1.33 -9.92
N ARG A 92 -4.35 -1.44 -9.23
CA ARG A 92 -5.60 -0.77 -9.62
C ARG A 92 -6.11 0.12 -8.50
N PHE A 93 -6.35 1.38 -8.82
CA PHE A 93 -6.91 2.36 -7.90
C PHE A 93 -8.10 3.08 -8.56
N ALA A 94 -8.97 3.67 -7.75
CA ALA A 94 -9.91 4.66 -8.24
C ALA A 94 -9.56 6.04 -7.70
N LEU A 95 -9.94 7.01 -8.51
CA LEU A 95 -9.78 8.41 -8.21
C LEU A 95 -11.17 8.99 -7.90
N ARG A 96 -11.30 9.60 -6.73
CA ARG A 96 -12.48 10.38 -6.36
C ARG A 96 -12.12 11.87 -6.48
N PRO A 97 -12.74 12.61 -7.42
CA PRO A 97 -12.56 14.05 -7.47
C PRO A 97 -13.19 14.70 -6.23
N ILE A 98 -12.51 15.70 -5.68
CA ILE A 98 -13.02 16.52 -4.57
C ILE A 98 -13.09 17.95 -5.07
N PHE A 99 -14.28 18.55 -4.95
CA PHE A 99 -14.50 19.93 -5.32
C PHE A 99 -13.47 20.84 -4.62
N GLN A 100 -12.75 21.65 -5.40
CA GLN A 100 -11.73 22.63 -4.95
C GLN A 100 -10.45 22.07 -4.27
N ARG A 101 -10.31 20.76 -4.06
CA ARG A 101 -9.15 20.18 -3.32
C ARG A 101 -8.34 19.13 -4.09
N GLY A 102 -8.74 18.79 -5.31
CA GLY A 102 -8.00 17.87 -6.18
C GLY A 102 -8.63 16.47 -6.23
N VAL A 103 -7.82 15.42 -6.09
CA VAL A 103 -8.23 14.03 -6.29
C VAL A 103 -7.76 13.16 -5.13
N GLU A 104 -8.67 12.35 -4.59
CA GLU A 104 -8.41 11.33 -3.58
C GLU A 104 -8.22 9.96 -4.24
N ILE A 105 -7.21 9.21 -3.81
CA ILE A 105 -7.04 7.81 -4.21
C ILE A 105 -7.84 6.94 -3.24
N LEU A 106 -8.78 6.16 -3.78
CA LEU A 106 -9.56 5.21 -2.99
C LEU A 106 -8.74 3.93 -2.80
N VAL A 107 -8.49 3.60 -1.54
CA VAL A 107 -7.76 2.41 -1.08
C VAL A 107 -8.65 1.58 -0.18
N ARG A 108 -8.36 0.27 -0.05
CA ARG A 108 -9.15 -0.58 0.85
C ARG A 108 -8.97 -0.12 2.30
N LYS A 109 -10.03 -0.21 3.09
CA LYS A 109 -10.01 0.19 4.51
C LYS A 109 -9.11 -0.70 5.37
N ASP A 110 -8.98 -1.97 5.00
CA ASP A 110 -8.19 -2.97 5.73
C ASP A 110 -6.69 -2.93 5.40
N VAL A 111 -6.30 -2.44 4.23
CA VAL A 111 -4.90 -2.31 3.81
C VAL A 111 -4.68 -0.96 3.12
N GLY A 112 -4.89 0.14 3.85
CA GLY A 112 -4.86 1.50 3.29
C GLY A 112 -3.49 1.95 2.74
N TYR A 113 -2.42 1.26 3.13
CA TYR A 113 -1.05 1.54 2.67
C TYR A 113 -0.66 0.77 1.40
N LEU A 114 -1.52 -0.13 0.88
CA LEU A 114 -1.24 -0.88 -0.34
C LEU A 114 -2.39 -0.80 -1.32
N LEU A 115 -2.01 -0.57 -2.58
CA LEU A 115 -2.95 -0.73 -3.66
C LEU A 115 -3.23 -2.21 -3.90
N PRO A 116 -4.44 -2.55 -4.37
CA PRO A 116 -4.76 -3.87 -4.90
C PRO A 116 -3.79 -4.15 -6.04
N THR A 117 -2.94 -5.14 -5.82
CA THR A 117 -1.77 -5.38 -6.67
C THR A 117 -1.65 -6.85 -7.02
N ILE A 118 -1.14 -7.13 -8.22
CA ILE A 118 -0.74 -8.45 -8.72
C ILE A 118 0.66 -8.34 -9.33
N PRO A 119 1.57 -9.29 -9.05
CA PRO A 119 2.88 -9.34 -9.70
C PRO A 119 2.72 -9.61 -11.19
N LEU A 120 3.42 -8.82 -12.01
CA LEU A 120 3.43 -8.97 -13.46
C LEU A 120 4.75 -9.60 -13.93
N LEU A 121 5.90 -9.10 -13.45
CA LEU A 121 7.23 -9.61 -13.78
C LEU A 121 8.12 -9.60 -12.52
N GLY A 122 9.00 -10.59 -12.38
CA GLY A 122 9.99 -10.62 -11.29
C GLY A 122 11.18 -9.66 -11.50
N SER A 123 11.38 -9.15 -12.71
CA SER A 123 12.48 -8.26 -13.10
C SER A 123 11.97 -6.90 -13.59
N LYS A 124 12.89 -5.96 -13.83
CA LYS A 124 12.56 -4.65 -14.41
C LYS A 124 11.96 -4.80 -15.82
N LEU A 125 11.09 -3.84 -16.19
CA LEU A 125 10.56 -3.74 -17.54
C LEU A 125 11.68 -3.39 -18.53
N GLU A 126 11.73 -4.12 -19.65
CA GLU A 126 12.60 -3.82 -20.77
C GLU A 126 12.06 -2.65 -21.61
N HIS A 127 12.93 -2.01 -22.39
CA HIS A 127 12.56 -0.82 -23.16
C HIS A 127 11.40 -1.08 -24.13
N TRP A 128 11.39 -2.23 -24.82
CA TRP A 128 10.32 -2.60 -25.73
C TRP A 128 8.98 -2.86 -25.01
N GLN A 129 9.02 -3.40 -23.79
CA GLN A 129 7.82 -3.60 -22.96
C GLN A 129 7.23 -2.25 -22.53
N LEU A 130 8.08 -1.29 -22.17
CA LEU A 130 7.67 0.08 -21.86
C LEU A 130 7.05 0.78 -23.07
N GLN A 131 7.61 0.60 -24.26
CA GLN A 131 7.04 1.15 -25.49
C GLN A 131 5.63 0.61 -25.72
N ILE A 132 5.41 -0.70 -25.57
CA ILE A 132 4.07 -1.30 -25.68
C ILE A 132 3.11 -0.68 -24.66
N LEU A 133 3.52 -0.56 -23.39
CA LEU A 133 2.71 0.06 -22.34
C LEU A 133 2.35 1.52 -22.63
N GLN A 134 3.27 2.30 -23.22
CA GLN A 134 3.03 3.69 -23.60
C GLN A 134 1.97 3.82 -24.69
N HIS A 135 1.95 2.92 -25.68
CA HIS A 135 0.91 2.91 -26.72
C HIS A 135 -0.48 2.59 -26.16
N MET A 136 -0.53 1.91 -25.01
CA MET A 136 -1.77 1.53 -24.32
C MET A 136 -2.19 2.57 -23.28
N ASN A 137 -1.43 3.66 -23.12
CA ASN A 137 -1.78 4.74 -22.21
C ASN A 137 -3.12 5.37 -22.63
N CYS A 138 -3.93 5.78 -21.66
CA CYS A 138 -5.28 6.33 -21.84
C CYS A 138 -6.31 5.39 -22.49
N TRP A 139 -6.01 4.09 -22.67
CA TRP A 139 -7.01 3.16 -23.15
C TRP A 139 -7.98 2.79 -22.02
N THR A 140 -9.26 2.73 -22.37
CA THR A 140 -10.24 2.09 -21.49
C THR A 140 -9.96 0.59 -21.42
N VAL A 141 -10.35 -0.03 -20.31
CA VAL A 141 -10.28 -1.48 -20.15
C VAL A 141 -11.02 -2.19 -21.30
N ALA A 142 -12.17 -1.65 -21.75
CA ALA A 142 -12.92 -2.21 -22.88
C ALA A 142 -12.17 -2.15 -24.21
N THR A 143 -11.50 -1.03 -24.52
CA THR A 143 -10.68 -0.91 -25.74
C THR A 143 -9.46 -1.82 -25.69
N TYR A 144 -8.88 -2.00 -24.51
CA TYR A 144 -7.79 -2.93 -24.24
C TYR A 144 -8.23 -4.37 -24.52
N TYR A 145 -9.34 -4.85 -23.91
CA TYR A 145 -9.89 -6.19 -24.16
C TYR A 145 -10.19 -6.46 -25.65
N LYS A 146 -10.76 -5.48 -26.36
CA LYS A 146 -11.05 -5.62 -27.80
C LYS A 146 -9.78 -5.74 -28.65
N ARG A 147 -8.76 -4.92 -28.39
CA ARG A 147 -7.51 -4.94 -29.17
C ARG A 147 -6.64 -6.15 -28.88
N LEU A 148 -6.65 -6.67 -27.65
CA LEU A 148 -5.95 -7.90 -27.27
C LEU A 148 -6.54 -9.15 -27.90
N ARG A 149 -7.88 -9.21 -27.98
CA ARG A 149 -8.56 -10.29 -28.70
C ARG A 149 -8.27 -10.27 -30.20
N GLY A 150 -7.92 -9.11 -30.76
CA GLY A 150 -7.65 -8.93 -32.18
C GLY A 150 -6.46 -9.72 -32.71
N ARG A 151 -5.56 -10.26 -31.86
CA ARG A 151 -4.33 -11.05 -32.19
C ARG A 151 -3.37 -10.45 -33.24
N SER A 152 -3.73 -9.38 -33.94
CA SER A 152 -3.06 -8.93 -35.18
C SER A 152 -2.13 -7.72 -34.99
N LEU A 153 -1.95 -7.22 -33.76
CA LEU A 153 -1.19 -5.98 -33.51
C LEU A 153 0.28 -6.21 -33.19
N PHE A 154 0.67 -7.44 -32.82
CA PHE A 154 2.03 -7.75 -32.38
C PHE A 154 2.62 -8.84 -33.27
N VAL A 155 3.66 -8.50 -34.02
CA VAL A 155 4.29 -9.38 -35.01
C VAL A 155 5.23 -10.38 -34.32
N ASN A 156 5.82 -9.99 -33.18
CA ASN A 156 6.83 -10.77 -32.48
C ASN A 156 6.20 -11.69 -31.41
N GLU A 157 6.67 -12.93 -31.31
CA GLU A 157 6.18 -13.90 -30.31
C GLU A 157 6.40 -13.42 -28.87
N GLN A 158 7.53 -12.75 -28.60
CA GLN A 158 7.86 -12.17 -27.30
C GLN A 158 6.86 -11.07 -26.89
N GLU A 159 6.47 -10.23 -27.84
CA GLU A 159 5.47 -9.18 -27.61
C GLU A 159 4.11 -9.80 -27.31
N GLN A 160 3.70 -10.81 -28.09
CA GLN A 160 2.46 -11.54 -27.86
C GLN A 160 2.44 -12.24 -26.50
N GLN A 161 3.58 -12.73 -26.01
CA GLN A 161 3.69 -13.35 -24.70
C GLN A 161 3.53 -12.33 -23.57
N PHE A 162 4.24 -11.20 -23.63
CA PHE A 162 4.11 -10.12 -22.64
C PHE A 162 2.69 -9.57 -22.57
N VAL A 163 2.07 -9.39 -23.74
CA VAL A 163 0.70 -8.89 -23.88
C VAL A 163 -0.32 -9.87 -23.29
N ARG A 164 -0.11 -11.19 -23.45
CA ARG A 164 -0.92 -12.22 -22.77
C ARG A 164 -0.76 -12.18 -21.26
N GLN A 165 0.47 -12.06 -20.76
CA GLN A 165 0.74 -11.94 -19.32
C GLN A 165 0.05 -10.71 -18.71
N LEU A 166 0.11 -9.57 -19.41
CA LEU A 166 -0.55 -8.34 -18.98
C LEU A 166 -2.07 -8.49 -18.95
N PHE A 167 -2.65 -9.16 -19.94
CA PHE A 167 -4.07 -9.47 -19.98
C PHE A 167 -4.50 -10.35 -18.79
N GLU A 168 -3.77 -11.43 -18.54
CA GLU A 168 -4.04 -12.34 -17.41
C GLU A 168 -3.93 -11.60 -16.07
N ALA A 169 -2.91 -10.76 -15.90
CA ALA A 169 -2.75 -9.94 -14.70
C ALA A 169 -3.90 -8.94 -14.52
N ILE A 170 -4.37 -8.28 -15.59
CA ILE A 170 -5.50 -7.35 -15.53
C ILE A 170 -6.81 -8.07 -15.20
N THR A 171 -7.06 -9.24 -15.81
CA THR A 171 -8.24 -10.06 -15.51
C THR A 171 -8.18 -10.60 -14.08
N GLY A 172 -7.03 -11.10 -13.64
CA GLY A 172 -6.81 -11.52 -12.26
C GLY A 172 -7.06 -10.39 -11.27
N LEU A 173 -6.61 -9.18 -11.61
CA LEU A 173 -6.78 -8.00 -10.77
C LEU A 173 -8.25 -7.55 -10.73
N ALA A 174 -8.95 -7.64 -11.86
CA ALA A 174 -10.38 -7.39 -11.92
C ALA A 174 -11.19 -8.39 -11.08
N ASN A 175 -10.81 -9.67 -11.07
CA ASN A 175 -11.48 -10.70 -10.27
C ASN A 175 -11.19 -10.56 -8.77
N LYS A 176 -9.97 -10.14 -8.40
CA LYS A 176 -9.58 -9.88 -6.99
C LYS A 176 -10.32 -8.68 -6.39
N ILE A 177 -10.82 -7.80 -7.24
CA ILE A 177 -11.53 -6.57 -6.89
C ILE A 177 -13.02 -6.83 -7.17
N ASP A 178 -13.65 -7.61 -6.29
CA ASP A 178 -15.10 -7.80 -6.34
C ASP A 178 -15.83 -6.45 -6.15
N ARG A 179 -17.08 -6.34 -6.61
CA ARG A 179 -17.86 -5.09 -6.67
C ARG A 179 -18.01 -4.34 -5.33
N SER A 180 -17.61 -4.96 -4.21
CA SER A 180 -17.57 -4.34 -2.87
C SER A 180 -16.37 -3.41 -2.62
N PHE A 181 -15.51 -3.20 -3.62
CA PHE A 181 -14.26 -2.46 -3.46
C PHE A 181 -14.40 -0.93 -3.32
N PHE A 182 -15.57 -0.38 -3.70
CA PHE A 182 -15.88 1.04 -3.60
C PHE A 182 -17.10 1.30 -2.74
#